data_AF-A0A7J6KS25-F1
#
_entry.id   AF-A0A7J6KS25-F1
#
_cell.length_a   1.000
_cell.length_b   1.000
_cell.length_c   1.000
_cell.angle_alpha   90.00
_cell.angle_beta   90.00
_cell.angle_gamma   90.00
#
_symmetry.space_group_name_H-M   'P 1'
#
loop_
_entity.id
_entity.type
_entity.pdbx_description
1 polymer ?
#
loop_
_entity_poly.entity_id
_entity_poly.type
_entity_poly.pdbx_seq_one_letter_code
_entity_poly.pdbx_strand_id
1 'polypeptide(L)'
;MLEPTPTDPPTCCCCCCSVETADDLISRLQDRENEVDKDLSRLYKEASHKLIEQHHAAGYQVTRDDDVELQEEQIIGLEAEVSELSQTAGALSSRVEELDNTKHILQEAHDLAQSVITIHHTINTCNEALLNDNVDDAAKDIAKIREIKQKYPKICEVCDNATMKESKRLEDEVCSSVRKAFDSAIIGTDKDGVSRCARLFYPLGMTTEAVARYVRFIRQTLAEQCKQKLSSVIASNDNASTTRESSNDGDRGDGGGVVINDKYVNTLTNVFLAVADIIQDHQRNIEEEFGPMNFVMVLRGLQAEADTQAISVINRIRVSRKRIMKDFENTGDEVMEDATILTSIDLGQKDAVIDEMCIITQRCNQFEHYIHSVSRQVVAELSSEDHKKLIDDGDRQGEEGRNQRVKNKVDHNPTYTEDGLAVITDLTETVQ
;
A
#
# COMPACT_ATOMS: atom_id res chain seq x y z
N MET A 1 -70.33 -68.89 -1.77
CA MET A 1 -71.82 -68.96 -1.70
C MET A 1 -72.19 -70.25 -2.42
N LEU A 2 -72.16 -71.39 -1.73
CA LEU A 2 -73.29 -72.02 -1.04
C LEU A 2 -74.48 -72.26 -1.99
N GLU A 3 -74.57 -73.46 -2.55
CA GLU A 3 -75.71 -74.38 -2.39
C GLU A 3 -75.39 -75.79 -2.95
N PRO A 4 -76.09 -76.85 -2.52
CA PRO A 4 -75.47 -78.08 -2.03
C PRO A 4 -75.79 -79.33 -2.88
N THR A 5 -75.06 -80.41 -2.61
CA THR A 5 -75.32 -81.77 -3.12
C THR A 5 -76.20 -82.58 -2.13
N PRO A 6 -76.53 -83.86 -2.39
CA PRO A 6 -77.88 -84.36 -2.66
C PRO A 6 -78.39 -85.28 -1.53
N THR A 7 -79.68 -85.64 -1.48
CA THR A 7 -80.24 -86.85 -0.80
C THR A 7 -81.78 -86.77 -0.74
N ASP A 8 -82.50 -87.66 -1.42
CA ASP A 8 -83.04 -88.90 -0.84
C ASP A 8 -84.13 -89.56 -1.72
N PRO A 9 -84.19 -90.92 -1.76
CA PRO A 9 -85.27 -91.74 -2.33
C PRO A 9 -86.45 -91.81 -1.31
N PRO A 10 -87.65 -92.43 -1.53
CA PRO A 10 -87.96 -93.69 -2.24
C PRO A 10 -89.33 -93.63 -2.99
N THR A 11 -89.83 -94.63 -3.70
CA THR A 11 -90.77 -95.63 -3.14
C THR A 11 -91.08 -96.70 -4.18
N CYS A 12 -91.06 -97.94 -3.70
CA CYS A 12 -91.63 -99.12 -4.31
C CYS A 12 -93.16 -99.00 -4.42
N CYS A 13 -93.75 -99.25 -5.60
CA CYS A 13 -94.98 -100.04 -5.70
C CYS A 13 -95.36 -100.37 -7.15
N CYS A 14 -95.33 -101.68 -7.44
CA CYS A 14 -96.30 -102.44 -8.22
C CYS A 14 -97.02 -101.82 -9.44
N CYS A 15 -96.83 -102.55 -10.55
CA CYS A 15 -97.76 -102.74 -11.67
C CYS A 15 -97.83 -101.65 -12.76
N CYS A 16 -97.21 -102.01 -13.89
CA CYS A 16 -97.73 -101.85 -15.25
C CYS A 16 -97.66 -100.45 -15.89
N CYS A 17 -96.51 -100.06 -16.47
CA CYS A 17 -96.43 -99.06 -17.56
C CYS A 17 -95.31 -99.46 -18.55
N SER A 18 -95.54 -99.23 -19.84
CA SER A 18 -94.90 -99.89 -20.99
C SER A 18 -93.43 -99.55 -21.24
N VAL A 19 -92.73 -100.46 -21.91
CA VAL A 19 -91.34 -100.37 -22.39
C VAL A 19 -91.08 -99.08 -23.19
N GLU A 20 -92.09 -98.51 -23.84
CA GLU A 20 -91.99 -97.25 -24.60
C GLU A 20 -91.58 -96.04 -23.75
N THR A 21 -91.94 -96.02 -22.46
CA THR A 21 -91.56 -94.90 -21.55
C THR A 21 -90.09 -94.96 -21.10
N ALA A 22 -89.47 -96.14 -21.14
CA ALA A 22 -88.06 -96.32 -20.81
C ALA A 22 -87.14 -95.90 -21.97
N ASP A 23 -87.54 -96.19 -23.22
CA ASP A 23 -86.77 -95.80 -24.42
C ASP A 23 -86.77 -94.28 -24.63
N ASP A 24 -87.89 -93.59 -24.37
CA ASP A 24 -87.96 -92.12 -24.42
C ASP A 24 -87.05 -91.45 -23.37
N LEU A 25 -86.93 -92.05 -22.19
CA LEU A 25 -86.02 -91.58 -21.14
C LEU A 25 -84.55 -91.83 -21.51
N ILE A 26 -84.23 -92.97 -22.13
CA ILE A 26 -82.88 -93.28 -22.60
C ILE A 26 -82.48 -92.33 -23.73
N SER A 27 -83.36 -92.06 -24.70
CA SER A 27 -83.07 -91.14 -25.81
C SER A 27 -82.83 -89.71 -25.29
N ARG A 28 -83.62 -89.25 -24.31
CA ARG A 28 -83.41 -87.94 -23.67
C ARG A 28 -82.08 -87.86 -22.90
N LEU A 29 -81.67 -88.95 -22.25
CA LEU A 29 -80.37 -88.99 -21.57
C LEU A 29 -79.21 -88.98 -22.57
N GLN A 30 -79.33 -89.71 -23.68
CA GLN A 30 -78.34 -89.71 -24.76
C GLN A 30 -78.21 -88.34 -25.44
N ASP A 31 -79.32 -87.64 -25.69
CA ASP A 31 -79.28 -86.29 -26.25
C ASP A 31 -78.58 -85.31 -25.30
N ARG A 32 -78.84 -85.46 -23.99
CA ARG A 32 -78.20 -84.63 -22.96
C ARG A 32 -76.72 -84.94 -22.78
N GLU A 33 -76.33 -86.21 -22.89
CA GLU A 33 -74.92 -86.62 -22.89
C GLU A 33 -74.18 -86.03 -24.09
N ASN A 34 -74.78 -86.12 -25.29
CA ASN A 34 -74.22 -85.53 -26.50
C ASN A 34 -74.11 -84.00 -26.44
N GLU A 35 -75.03 -83.31 -25.78
CA GLU A 35 -74.99 -81.86 -25.58
C GLU A 35 -73.87 -81.47 -24.61
N VAL A 36 -73.74 -82.21 -23.50
CA VAL A 36 -72.65 -82.01 -22.53
C VAL A 36 -71.29 -82.28 -23.17
N ASP A 37 -71.15 -83.31 -24.02
CA ASP A 37 -69.88 -83.60 -24.71
C ASP A 37 -69.48 -82.51 -25.71
N LYS A 38 -70.47 -81.89 -26.37
CA LYS A 38 -70.24 -80.74 -27.26
C LYS A 38 -69.79 -79.52 -26.47
N ASP A 39 -70.43 -79.24 -25.34
CA ASP A 39 -70.07 -78.12 -24.47
C ASP A 39 -68.70 -78.33 -23.82
N LEU A 40 -68.38 -79.55 -23.38
CA LEU A 40 -67.08 -79.90 -22.84
C LEU A 40 -65.99 -79.72 -23.90
N SER A 41 -66.23 -80.19 -25.12
CA SER A 41 -65.29 -80.03 -26.24
C SER A 41 -65.07 -78.56 -26.61
N ARG A 42 -66.11 -77.72 -26.50
CA ARG A 42 -66.01 -76.28 -26.74
C ARG A 42 -65.18 -75.60 -25.65
N LEU A 43 -65.46 -75.92 -24.39
CA LEU A 43 -64.72 -75.38 -23.24
C LEU A 43 -63.26 -75.81 -23.25
N TYR A 44 -62.96 -77.05 -23.62
CA TYR A 44 -61.57 -77.51 -23.77
C TYR A 44 -60.83 -76.75 -24.87
N LYS A 45 -61.47 -76.50 -26.02
CA LYS A 45 -60.86 -75.70 -27.09
C LYS A 45 -60.63 -74.26 -26.66
N GLU A 46 -61.62 -73.64 -26.02
CA GLU A 46 -61.50 -72.27 -25.52
C GLU A 46 -60.44 -72.13 -24.43
N ALA A 47 -60.37 -73.08 -23.49
CA ALA A 47 -59.35 -73.14 -22.47
C ALA A 47 -57.95 -73.36 -23.07
N SER A 48 -57.82 -74.27 -24.05
CA SER A 48 -56.55 -74.50 -24.74
C SER A 48 -56.07 -73.25 -25.51
N HIS A 49 -56.99 -72.53 -26.15
CA HIS A 49 -56.65 -71.31 -26.89
C HIS A 49 -56.19 -70.20 -25.93
N LYS A 50 -56.90 -70.00 -24.82
CA LYS A 50 -56.51 -69.02 -23.79
C LYS A 50 -55.18 -69.37 -23.13
N LEU A 51 -54.90 -70.65 -22.91
CA LEU A 51 -53.63 -71.10 -22.35
C LEU A 51 -52.47 -70.85 -23.31
N ILE A 52 -52.66 -71.16 -24.60
CA ILE A 52 -51.67 -70.88 -25.66
C ILE A 52 -51.44 -69.37 -25.76
N GLU A 53 -52.50 -68.57 -25.78
CA GLU A 53 -52.40 -67.11 -25.86
C GLU A 53 -51.67 -66.50 -24.66
N GLN A 54 -51.93 -67.00 -23.44
CA GLN A 54 -51.15 -66.62 -22.25
C GLN A 54 -49.68 -67.05 -22.34
N HIS A 55 -49.38 -68.25 -22.83
CA HIS A 55 -48.00 -68.70 -23.01
C HIS A 55 -47.26 -67.91 -24.09
N HIS A 56 -47.93 -67.50 -25.16
CA HIS A 56 -47.35 -66.61 -26.19
C HIS A 56 -47.13 -65.19 -25.66
N ALA A 57 -48.05 -64.65 -24.85
CA ALA A 57 -47.89 -63.35 -24.20
C ALA A 57 -46.75 -63.35 -23.17
N ALA A 58 -46.62 -64.43 -22.38
CA ALA A 58 -45.51 -64.61 -21.45
C ALA A 58 -44.16 -64.86 -22.17
N GLY A 59 -44.18 -65.60 -23.29
CA GLY A 59 -42.98 -65.81 -24.12
C GLY A 59 -42.44 -64.51 -24.75
N TYR A 60 -43.32 -63.55 -25.08
CA TYR A 60 -42.93 -62.21 -25.53
C TYR A 60 -42.34 -61.32 -24.42
N GLN A 61 -42.61 -61.63 -23.13
CA GLN A 61 -41.95 -60.98 -21.99
C GLN A 61 -40.53 -61.52 -21.81
N VAL A 62 -40.30 -62.82 -22.02
CA VAL A 62 -38.96 -63.43 -21.97
C VAL A 62 -38.02 -62.82 -23.02
N THR A 63 -38.49 -62.54 -24.23
CA THR A 63 -37.66 -61.87 -25.24
C THR A 63 -37.34 -60.40 -24.92
N ARG A 64 -38.17 -59.74 -24.10
CA ARG A 64 -37.84 -58.40 -23.57
C ARG A 64 -36.84 -58.47 -22.43
N ASP A 65 -36.87 -59.54 -21.64
CA ASP A 65 -35.87 -59.76 -20.58
C ASP A 65 -34.50 -60.03 -21.21
N ASP A 66 -34.41 -60.77 -22.32
CA ASP A 66 -33.17 -60.96 -23.07
C ASP A 66 -32.60 -59.62 -23.63
N ASP A 67 -33.46 -58.75 -24.18
CA ASP A 67 -33.06 -57.42 -24.66
C ASP A 67 -32.63 -56.49 -23.51
N VAL A 68 -33.24 -56.64 -22.32
CA VAL A 68 -32.87 -55.90 -21.10
C VAL A 68 -31.56 -56.41 -20.54
N GLU A 69 -31.31 -57.72 -20.53
CA GLU A 69 -30.05 -58.32 -20.09
C GLU A 69 -28.88 -57.91 -21.00
N LEU A 70 -29.11 -57.85 -22.31
CA LEU A 70 -28.14 -57.32 -23.30
C LEU A 70 -27.86 -55.83 -23.09
N GLN A 71 -28.86 -55.04 -22.71
CA GLN A 71 -28.69 -53.63 -22.36
C GLN A 71 -27.97 -53.46 -21.02
N GLU A 72 -28.25 -54.31 -20.03
CA GLU A 72 -27.55 -54.33 -18.74
C GLU A 72 -26.08 -54.69 -18.91
N GLU A 73 -25.73 -55.69 -19.73
CA GLU A 73 -24.33 -55.98 -20.06
C GLU A 73 -23.62 -54.80 -20.76
N GLN A 74 -24.31 -54.11 -21.67
CA GLN A 74 -23.76 -52.91 -22.32
C GLN A 74 -23.58 -51.74 -21.34
N ILE A 75 -24.52 -51.55 -20.41
CA ILE A 75 -24.43 -50.53 -19.37
C ILE A 75 -23.29 -50.85 -18.41
N ILE A 76 -23.14 -52.10 -17.97
CA ILE A 76 -22.03 -52.55 -17.11
C ILE A 76 -20.68 -52.38 -17.84
N GLY A 77 -20.63 -52.69 -19.13
CA GLY A 77 -19.45 -52.45 -19.97
C GLY A 77 -19.09 -50.97 -20.06
N LEU A 78 -20.08 -50.11 -20.32
CA LEU A 78 -19.91 -48.65 -20.34
C LEU A 78 -19.52 -48.08 -18.97
N GLU A 79 -20.08 -48.59 -17.88
CA GLU A 79 -19.70 -48.19 -16.52
C GLU A 79 -18.25 -48.58 -16.21
N ALA A 80 -17.82 -49.76 -16.64
CA ALA A 80 -16.44 -50.20 -16.50
C ALA A 80 -15.48 -49.31 -17.32
N GLU A 81 -15.82 -49.02 -18.58
CA GLU A 81 -15.04 -48.13 -19.45
C GLU A 81 -15.00 -46.69 -18.90
N VAL A 82 -16.12 -46.17 -18.39
CA VAL A 82 -16.19 -44.84 -17.77
C VAL A 82 -15.39 -44.80 -16.46
N SER A 83 -15.40 -45.87 -15.67
CA SER A 83 -14.58 -45.99 -14.47
C SER A 83 -13.09 -46.04 -14.82
N GLU A 84 -12.70 -46.81 -15.83
CA GLU A 84 -11.32 -46.86 -16.32
C GLU A 84 -10.87 -45.51 -16.88
N LEU A 85 -11.74 -44.84 -17.65
CA LEU A 85 -11.50 -43.49 -18.16
C LEU A 85 -11.37 -42.48 -17.02
N SER A 86 -12.19 -42.58 -15.97
CA SER A 86 -12.10 -41.70 -14.80
C SER A 86 -10.81 -41.92 -14.02
N GLN A 87 -10.36 -43.17 -13.87
CA GLN A 87 -9.10 -43.48 -13.19
C GLN A 87 -7.89 -42.98 -13.99
N THR A 88 -7.90 -43.18 -15.31
CA THR A 88 -6.83 -42.69 -16.19
C THR A 88 -6.83 -41.16 -16.28
N ALA A 89 -7.99 -40.51 -16.34
CA ALA A 89 -8.12 -39.06 -16.27
C ALA A 89 -7.63 -38.49 -14.92
N GLY A 90 -7.92 -39.18 -13.81
CA GLY A 90 -7.40 -38.83 -12.49
C GLY A 90 -5.88 -38.90 -12.43
N ALA A 91 -5.29 -39.99 -12.94
CA ALA A 91 -3.84 -40.16 -13.01
C ALA A 91 -3.18 -39.11 -13.93
N LEU A 92 -3.82 -38.79 -15.06
CA LEU A 92 -3.37 -37.73 -15.96
C LEU A 92 -3.43 -36.36 -15.28
N SER A 93 -4.51 -36.04 -14.57
CA SER A 93 -4.67 -34.78 -13.84
C SER A 93 -3.58 -34.62 -12.77
N SER A 94 -3.29 -35.66 -11.98
CA SER A 94 -2.20 -35.61 -11.00
C SER A 94 -0.83 -35.44 -11.64
N ARG A 95 -0.62 -36.05 -12.82
CA ARG A 95 0.62 -35.93 -13.59
C ARG A 95 0.80 -34.52 -14.15
N VAL A 96 -0.30 -33.91 -14.61
CA VAL A 96 -0.31 -32.52 -15.09
C VAL A 96 -0.06 -31.55 -13.92
N GLU A 97 -0.66 -31.78 -12.76
CA GLU A 97 -0.39 -30.96 -11.56
C GLU A 97 1.07 -31.06 -11.11
N GLU A 98 1.66 -32.27 -11.11
CA GLU A 98 3.08 -32.48 -10.85
C GLU A 98 3.95 -31.75 -11.90
N LEU A 99 3.56 -31.80 -13.18
CA LEU A 99 4.27 -31.11 -14.26
C LEU A 99 4.18 -29.58 -14.12
N ASP A 100 3.03 -29.03 -13.73
CA ASP A 100 2.86 -27.60 -13.54
C ASP A 100 3.64 -27.10 -12.32
N ASN A 101 3.65 -27.86 -11.22
CA ASN A 101 4.48 -27.57 -10.05
C ASN A 101 5.98 -27.58 -10.40
N THR A 102 6.44 -28.60 -11.14
CA THR A 102 7.84 -28.67 -11.58
C THR A 102 8.18 -27.55 -12.55
N LYS A 103 7.27 -27.18 -13.45
CA LYS A 103 7.43 -26.03 -14.35
C LYS A 103 7.52 -24.72 -13.58
N HIS A 104 6.68 -24.51 -12.57
CA HIS A 104 6.71 -23.31 -11.74
C HIS A 104 8.04 -23.18 -10.98
N ILE A 105 8.50 -24.26 -10.34
CA ILE A 105 9.81 -24.30 -9.67
C ILE A 105 10.95 -24.03 -10.65
N LEU A 106 10.88 -24.60 -11.87
CA LEU A 106 11.88 -24.38 -12.90
C LEU A 106 11.89 -22.93 -13.40
N GLN A 107 10.71 -22.30 -13.52
CA GLN A 107 10.59 -20.88 -13.88
C GLN A 107 11.17 -19.98 -12.79
N GLU A 108 10.89 -20.25 -11.52
CA GLU A 108 11.50 -19.51 -10.40
C GLU A 108 13.02 -19.66 -10.38
N ALA A 109 13.53 -20.89 -10.58
CA ALA A 109 14.96 -21.15 -10.65
C ALA A 109 15.61 -20.47 -11.87
N HIS A 110 14.92 -20.41 -13.01
CA HIS A 110 15.37 -19.70 -14.20
C HIS A 110 15.47 -18.19 -13.94
N ASP A 111 14.44 -17.59 -13.34
CA ASP A 111 14.42 -16.16 -13.04
C ASP A 111 15.49 -15.79 -12.01
N LEU A 112 15.76 -16.67 -11.04
CA LEU A 112 16.87 -16.53 -10.11
C LEU A 112 18.22 -16.59 -10.82
N ALA A 113 18.44 -17.57 -11.70
CA ALA A 113 19.68 -17.69 -12.46
C ALA A 113 19.90 -16.46 -13.36
N GLN A 114 18.85 -15.99 -14.04
CA GLN A 114 18.90 -14.76 -14.85
C GLN A 114 19.23 -13.53 -14.01
N SER A 115 18.70 -13.46 -12.79
CA SER A 115 19.00 -12.37 -11.83
C SER A 115 20.46 -12.40 -11.38
N VAL A 116 21.04 -13.58 -11.13
CA VAL A 116 22.47 -13.73 -10.81
C VAL A 116 23.33 -13.28 -11.99
N ILE A 117 23.02 -13.72 -13.21
CA ILE A 117 23.73 -13.29 -14.43
C ILE A 117 23.65 -11.76 -14.57
N THR A 118 22.48 -11.18 -14.30
CA THR A 118 22.28 -9.73 -14.35
C THR A 118 23.13 -9.02 -13.31
N ILE A 119 23.22 -9.51 -12.07
CA ILE A 119 24.11 -8.93 -11.04
C ILE A 119 25.57 -8.96 -11.50
N HIS A 120 26.05 -10.10 -12.01
CA HIS A 120 27.42 -10.23 -12.51
C HIS A 120 27.70 -9.27 -13.68
N HIS A 121 26.78 -9.18 -14.64
CA HIS A 121 26.91 -8.25 -15.76
C HIS A 121 26.93 -6.80 -15.26
N THR A 122 26.01 -6.44 -14.36
CA THR A 122 25.90 -5.10 -13.78
C THR A 122 27.14 -4.72 -12.97
N ILE A 123 27.78 -5.67 -12.27
CA ILE A 123 29.07 -5.45 -11.58
C ILE A 123 30.18 -5.11 -12.58
N ASN A 124 30.25 -5.83 -13.71
CA ASN A 124 31.25 -5.58 -14.74
C ASN A 124 31.02 -4.23 -15.44
N THR A 125 29.76 -3.93 -15.80
CA THR A 125 29.38 -2.64 -16.39
C THR A 125 29.63 -1.48 -15.42
N CYS A 126 29.36 -1.66 -14.13
CA CYS A 126 29.67 -0.66 -13.10
C CYS A 126 31.17 -0.41 -12.99
N ASN A 127 32.00 -1.46 -13.05
CA ASN A 127 33.46 -1.33 -13.08
C ASN A 127 33.93 -0.54 -14.32
N GLU A 128 33.37 -0.83 -15.50
CA GLU A 128 33.68 -0.08 -16.73
C GLU A 128 33.21 1.38 -16.66
N ALA A 129 32.05 1.64 -16.06
CA ALA A 129 31.53 3.00 -15.87
C ALA A 129 32.39 3.81 -14.89
N LEU A 130 32.88 3.18 -13.82
CA LEU A 130 33.83 3.78 -12.89
C LEU A 130 35.17 4.11 -13.54
N LEU A 131 35.68 3.23 -14.41
CA LEU A 131 36.91 3.50 -15.17
C LEU A 131 36.76 4.69 -16.14
N ASN A 132 35.55 4.94 -16.63
CA ASN A 132 35.21 6.06 -17.50
C ASN A 132 34.75 7.31 -16.73
N ASP A 133 34.81 7.32 -15.39
CA ASP A 133 34.35 8.41 -14.50
C ASP A 133 32.86 8.80 -14.68
N ASN A 134 32.05 7.88 -15.20
CA ASN A 134 30.60 8.08 -15.40
C ASN A 134 29.83 7.65 -14.14
N VAL A 135 29.81 8.53 -13.13
CA VAL A 135 29.19 8.27 -11.82
C VAL A 135 27.68 7.99 -11.92
N ASP A 136 26.98 8.59 -12.89
CA ASP A 136 25.53 8.43 -13.05
C ASP A 136 25.12 7.00 -13.45
N ASP A 137 25.85 6.42 -14.38
CA ASP A 137 25.51 5.10 -14.91
C ASP A 137 25.93 4.02 -13.91
N ALA A 138 27.07 4.21 -13.22
CA ALA A 138 27.49 3.37 -12.11
C ALA A 138 26.45 3.36 -10.96
N ALA A 139 25.87 4.51 -10.64
CA ALA A 139 24.82 4.62 -9.62
C ALA A 139 23.51 3.93 -10.02
N LYS A 140 23.09 4.03 -11.29
CA LYS A 140 21.93 3.28 -11.81
C LYS A 140 22.15 1.78 -11.75
N ASP A 141 23.36 1.34 -12.06
CA ASP A 141 23.74 -0.07 -12.05
C ASP A 141 23.73 -0.64 -10.62
N ILE A 142 24.22 0.12 -9.64
CA ILE A 142 24.07 -0.24 -8.22
C ILE A 142 22.61 -0.28 -7.78
N ALA A 143 21.79 0.65 -8.25
CA ALA A 143 20.37 0.64 -7.91
C ALA A 143 19.67 -0.63 -8.41
N LYS A 144 19.95 -1.07 -9.63
CA LYS A 144 19.46 -2.35 -10.17
C LYS A 144 19.92 -3.53 -9.31
N ILE A 145 21.19 -3.54 -8.88
CA ILE A 145 21.70 -4.59 -7.98
C ILE A 145 20.90 -4.60 -6.66
N ARG A 146 20.59 -3.43 -6.10
CA ARG A 146 19.82 -3.34 -4.85
C ARG A 146 18.36 -3.78 -5.02
N GLU A 147 17.73 -3.41 -6.13
CA GLU A 147 16.36 -3.85 -6.47
C GLU A 147 16.29 -5.38 -6.59
N ILE A 148 17.26 -5.99 -7.29
CA ILE A 148 17.33 -7.45 -7.42
C ILE A 148 17.55 -8.12 -6.06
N LYS A 149 18.43 -7.56 -5.21
CA LYS A 149 18.65 -8.04 -3.83
C LYS A 149 17.38 -7.95 -2.98
N GLN A 150 16.55 -6.92 -3.16
CA GLN A 150 15.28 -6.76 -2.44
C GLN A 150 14.23 -7.77 -2.93
N LYS A 151 14.13 -7.97 -4.24
CA LYS A 151 13.17 -8.91 -4.85
C LYS A 151 13.48 -10.37 -4.52
N TYR A 152 14.78 -10.74 -4.45
CA TYR A 152 15.23 -12.09 -4.17
C TYR A 152 16.21 -12.11 -2.99
N PRO A 153 15.72 -12.12 -1.73
CA PRO A 153 16.60 -12.08 -0.55
C PRO A 153 17.52 -13.32 -0.45
N LYS A 154 17.11 -14.46 -1.02
CA LYS A 154 17.90 -15.71 -1.07
C LYS A 154 19.04 -15.68 -2.09
N ILE A 155 19.13 -14.65 -2.95
CA ILE A 155 20.19 -14.57 -3.97
C ILE A 155 21.58 -14.47 -3.35
N CYS A 156 21.68 -13.97 -2.11
CA CYS A 156 22.92 -13.93 -1.34
C CYS A 156 23.48 -15.31 -0.98
N GLU A 157 22.67 -16.37 -0.95
CA GLU A 157 23.13 -17.75 -0.71
C GLU A 157 23.62 -18.42 -1.99
N VAL A 158 23.12 -17.98 -3.15
CA VAL A 158 23.42 -18.56 -4.47
C VAL A 158 24.59 -17.85 -5.15
N CYS A 159 24.78 -16.56 -4.90
CA CYS A 159 25.94 -15.82 -5.41
C CYS A 159 27.22 -16.18 -4.64
N ASP A 160 28.33 -16.26 -5.36
CA ASP A 160 29.64 -16.41 -4.76
C ASP A 160 29.92 -15.30 -3.74
N ASN A 161 30.47 -15.67 -2.57
CA ASN A 161 30.89 -14.70 -1.55
C ASN A 161 31.86 -13.63 -2.10
N ALA A 162 32.60 -13.94 -3.17
CA ALA A 162 33.49 -13.01 -3.84
C ALA A 162 32.74 -11.92 -4.63
N THR A 163 31.68 -12.29 -5.37
CA THR A 163 30.91 -11.33 -6.19
C THR A 163 30.04 -10.45 -5.32
N MET A 164 29.56 -10.98 -4.20
CA MET A 164 28.85 -10.19 -3.19
C MET A 164 29.78 -9.20 -2.47
N LYS A 165 31.03 -9.57 -2.20
CA LYS A 165 32.05 -8.65 -1.66
C LYS A 165 32.43 -7.57 -2.66
N GLU A 166 32.61 -7.91 -3.92
CA GLU A 166 32.93 -6.94 -4.96
C GLU A 166 31.77 -5.97 -5.20
N SER A 167 30.53 -6.46 -5.22
CA SER A 167 29.33 -5.61 -5.28
C SER A 167 29.29 -4.60 -4.13
N LYS A 168 29.57 -5.02 -2.88
CA LYS A 168 29.63 -4.10 -1.74
C LYS A 168 30.77 -3.11 -1.85
N ARG A 169 31.95 -3.54 -2.34
CA ARG A 169 33.09 -2.64 -2.55
C ARG A 169 32.76 -1.55 -3.57
N LEU A 170 32.12 -1.92 -4.67
CA LEU A 170 31.68 -0.99 -5.71
C LEU A 170 30.57 -0.06 -5.22
N GLU A 171 29.63 -0.59 -4.43
CA GLU A 171 28.63 0.23 -3.73
C GLU A 171 29.31 1.31 -2.88
N ASP A 172 30.26 0.94 -2.03
CA ASP A 172 30.99 1.89 -1.18
C ASP A 172 31.81 2.90 -2.00
N GLU A 173 32.47 2.45 -3.08
CA GLU A 173 33.28 3.29 -3.95
C GLU A 173 32.44 4.32 -4.70
N VAL A 174 31.32 3.91 -5.31
CA VAL A 174 30.37 4.82 -5.98
C VAL A 174 29.72 5.75 -4.96
N CYS A 175 29.30 5.25 -3.79
CA CYS A 175 28.77 6.10 -2.73
C CYS A 175 29.78 7.17 -2.30
N SER A 176 31.06 6.81 -2.18
CA SER A 176 32.13 7.76 -1.85
C SER A 176 32.36 8.79 -2.96
N SER A 177 32.27 8.37 -4.24
CA SER A 177 32.42 9.24 -5.40
C SER A 177 31.26 10.23 -5.51
N VAL A 178 30.01 9.75 -5.37
CA VAL A 178 28.80 10.58 -5.33
C VAL A 178 28.86 11.59 -4.17
N ARG A 179 29.32 11.17 -2.98
CA ARG A 179 29.52 12.09 -1.84
C ARG A 179 30.52 13.20 -2.18
N LYS A 180 31.67 12.86 -2.78
CA LYS A 180 32.69 13.85 -3.17
C LYS A 180 32.20 14.78 -4.27
N ALA A 181 31.48 14.25 -5.25
CA ALA A 181 30.86 15.04 -6.32
C ALA A 181 29.83 16.01 -5.74
N PHE A 182 29.02 15.56 -4.79
CA PHE A 182 28.04 16.40 -4.09
C PHE A 182 28.70 17.49 -3.26
N ASP A 183 29.70 17.16 -2.45
CA ASP A 183 30.44 18.14 -1.65
C ASP A 183 31.14 19.18 -2.54
N SER A 184 31.63 18.76 -3.72
CA SER A 184 32.20 19.67 -4.72
C SER A 184 31.15 20.59 -5.34
N ALA A 185 29.95 20.06 -5.64
CA ALA A 185 28.82 20.85 -6.15
C ALA A 185 28.30 21.86 -5.10
N ILE A 186 28.30 21.48 -3.82
CA ILE A 186 27.98 22.38 -2.70
C ILE A 186 28.97 23.54 -2.64
N ILE A 187 30.27 23.26 -2.72
CA ILE A 187 31.32 24.31 -2.70
C ILE A 187 31.21 25.21 -3.94
N GLY A 188 30.89 24.63 -5.11
CA GLY A 188 30.68 25.36 -6.35
C GLY A 188 29.38 26.15 -6.42
N THR A 189 28.45 25.98 -5.46
CA THR A 189 27.09 26.55 -5.48
C THR A 189 26.30 26.18 -6.75
N ASP A 190 26.59 25.02 -7.33
CA ASP A 190 25.97 24.56 -8.59
C ASP A 190 24.61 23.89 -8.31
N LYS A 191 23.52 24.58 -8.67
CA LYS A 191 22.15 24.09 -8.48
C LYS A 191 21.87 22.83 -9.32
N ASP A 192 22.41 22.75 -10.52
CA ASP A 192 22.15 21.64 -11.45
C ASP A 192 22.93 20.39 -11.01
N GLY A 193 24.17 20.57 -10.56
CA GLY A 193 24.98 19.50 -9.98
C GLY A 193 24.36 18.91 -8.70
N VAL A 194 23.80 19.76 -7.83
CA VAL A 194 23.09 19.32 -6.61
C VAL A 194 21.81 18.55 -6.96
N SER A 195 21.02 19.00 -7.94
CA SER A 195 19.81 18.28 -8.41
C SER A 195 20.15 16.94 -9.07
N ARG A 196 21.21 16.89 -9.89
CA ARG A 196 21.67 15.64 -10.52
C ARG A 196 22.10 14.62 -9.47
N CYS A 197 22.87 15.04 -8.48
CA CYS A 197 23.28 14.19 -7.37
C CYS A 197 22.10 13.78 -6.47
N ALA A 198 21.13 14.67 -6.25
CA ALA A 198 19.90 14.37 -5.52
C ALA A 198 19.14 13.18 -6.13
N ARG A 199 18.96 13.17 -7.47
CA ARG A 199 18.37 12.04 -8.21
C ARG A 199 19.08 10.72 -7.98
N LEU A 200 20.39 10.77 -7.78
CA LEU A 200 21.23 9.58 -7.62
C LEU A 200 21.16 9.02 -6.18
N PHE A 201 20.85 9.85 -5.18
CA PHE A 201 20.80 9.41 -3.78
C PHE A 201 19.59 8.55 -3.43
N TYR A 202 18.46 8.72 -4.12
CA TYR A 202 17.26 7.91 -3.90
C TYR A 202 17.48 6.43 -4.28
N PRO A 203 17.95 6.11 -5.51
CA PRO A 203 18.30 4.75 -5.90
C PRO A 203 19.43 4.13 -5.06
N LEU A 204 20.35 4.95 -4.55
CA LEU A 204 21.42 4.51 -3.65
C LEU A 204 20.95 4.27 -2.21
N GLY A 205 19.68 4.57 -1.88
CA GLY A 205 19.11 4.39 -0.54
C GLY A 205 19.83 5.18 0.56
N MET A 206 20.44 6.32 0.20
CA MET A 206 21.12 7.26 1.10
C MET A 206 20.29 8.54 1.31
N THR A 207 18.97 8.41 1.35
CA THR A 207 18.04 9.55 1.38
C THR A 207 18.23 10.45 2.61
N THR A 208 18.40 9.87 3.80
CA THR A 208 18.59 10.63 5.05
C THR A 208 19.91 11.42 5.07
N GLU A 209 20.97 10.83 4.54
CA GLU A 209 22.30 11.46 4.45
C GLU A 209 22.34 12.54 3.38
N ALA A 210 21.64 12.33 2.27
CA ALA A 210 21.48 13.31 1.20
C ALA A 210 20.69 14.53 1.66
N VAL A 211 19.56 14.31 2.35
CA VAL A 211 18.74 15.37 2.95
C VAL A 211 19.56 16.16 3.97
N ALA A 212 20.34 15.51 4.84
CA ALA A 212 21.19 16.21 5.80
C ALA A 212 22.24 17.11 5.13
N ARG A 213 22.88 16.65 4.05
CA ARG A 213 23.83 17.49 3.29
C ARG A 213 23.13 18.59 2.49
N TYR A 214 21.94 18.31 1.97
CA TYR A 214 21.13 19.28 1.26
C TYR A 214 20.65 20.41 2.20
N VAL A 215 20.25 20.07 3.43
CA VAL A 215 20.00 21.06 4.49
C VAL A 215 21.25 21.91 4.74
N ARG A 216 22.44 21.29 4.81
CA ARG A 216 23.68 22.05 4.97
C ARG A 216 23.93 23.03 3.80
N PHE A 217 23.65 22.62 2.57
CA PHE A 217 23.74 23.48 1.38
C PHE A 217 22.79 24.67 1.45
N ILE A 218 21.51 24.42 1.78
CA ILE A 218 20.52 25.49 1.94
C ILE A 218 20.94 26.45 3.05
N ARG A 219 21.38 25.92 4.19
CA ARG A 219 21.85 26.74 5.31
C ARG A 219 23.03 27.62 4.93
N GLN A 220 24.00 27.08 4.20
CA GLN A 220 25.15 27.85 3.71
C GLN A 220 24.73 28.94 2.72
N THR A 221 23.82 28.62 1.81
CA THR A 221 23.28 29.58 0.82
C THR A 221 22.52 30.71 1.53
N LEU A 222 21.67 30.36 2.49
CA LEU A 222 20.92 31.32 3.30
C LEU A 222 21.87 32.18 4.16
N ALA A 223 22.85 31.58 4.81
CA ALA A 223 23.83 32.31 5.61
C ALA A 223 24.62 33.33 4.77
N GLU A 224 25.02 32.96 3.55
CA GLU A 224 25.72 33.88 2.63
C GLU A 224 24.78 35.02 2.16
N GLN A 225 23.55 34.70 1.77
CA GLN A 225 22.55 35.72 1.39
C GLN A 225 22.25 36.69 2.54
N CYS A 226 22.06 36.17 3.76
CA CYS A 226 21.83 36.96 4.96
C CYS A 226 23.03 37.83 5.30
N LYS A 227 24.25 37.31 5.19
CA LYS A 227 25.50 38.06 5.42
C LYS A 227 25.66 39.20 4.43
N GLN A 228 25.36 38.99 3.15
CA GLN A 228 25.40 40.03 2.11
C GLN A 228 24.35 41.12 2.33
N LYS A 229 23.11 40.74 2.67
CA LYS A 229 22.04 41.70 2.99
C LYS A 229 22.33 42.48 4.27
N LEU A 230 22.97 41.86 5.26
CA LEU A 230 23.32 42.51 6.50
C LEU A 230 24.54 43.43 6.37
N SER A 231 25.52 43.07 5.53
CA SER A 231 26.67 43.94 5.25
C SER A 231 26.29 45.17 4.44
N SER A 232 25.35 45.06 3.49
CA SER A 232 24.85 46.20 2.72
C SER A 232 24.12 47.23 3.58
N VAL A 233 23.35 46.76 4.58
CA VAL A 233 22.64 47.63 5.53
C VAL A 233 23.61 48.37 6.45
N ILE A 234 24.71 47.73 6.86
CA ILE A 234 25.76 48.37 7.65
C ILE A 234 26.53 49.40 6.83
N ALA A 235 26.95 49.05 5.62
CA ALA A 235 27.65 49.98 4.72
C ALA A 235 26.80 51.22 4.39
N SER A 236 25.48 51.05 4.32
CA SER A 236 24.52 52.15 4.12
C SER A 236 24.35 53.03 5.37
N ASN A 237 24.74 52.56 6.56
CA ASN A 237 24.63 53.32 7.81
C ASN A 237 25.83 54.27 8.00
N ASP A 238 27.02 53.84 7.56
CA ASP A 238 28.23 54.68 7.61
C ASP A 238 28.11 55.89 6.67
N ASN A 239 27.52 55.72 5.48
CA ASN A 239 27.27 56.81 4.53
C ASN A 239 26.11 57.74 4.92
N ALA A 240 25.16 57.29 5.76
CA ALA A 240 24.07 58.13 6.26
C ALA A 240 24.50 59.08 7.38
N SER A 241 25.67 58.84 7.99
CA SER A 241 26.26 59.78 8.96
C SER A 241 26.89 61.02 8.30
N THR A 242 27.01 61.06 6.98
CA THR A 242 27.61 62.17 6.21
C THR A 242 26.60 63.01 5.41
N THR A 243 25.30 62.77 5.53
CA THR A 243 24.26 63.60 4.87
C THR A 243 23.20 64.07 5.86
N ARG A 244 23.65 64.68 6.96
CA ARG A 244 22.88 65.73 7.62
C ARG A 244 23.27 67.04 6.95
N GLU A 245 22.32 67.64 6.25
CA GLU A 245 22.22 69.03 5.77
C GLU A 245 21.89 69.09 4.27
N SER A 246 20.58 69.16 3.98
CA SER A 246 19.95 70.06 2.99
C SER A 246 18.74 69.40 2.32
N SER A 247 17.60 69.48 2.98
CA SER A 247 16.33 69.72 2.28
C SER A 247 15.45 70.53 3.24
N ASN A 248 15.56 71.85 3.10
CA ASN A 248 14.56 72.79 3.57
C ASN A 248 13.30 72.57 2.74
N ASP A 249 12.23 72.07 3.36
CA ASP A 249 10.89 72.57 3.04
C ASP A 249 10.03 72.42 4.28
N GLY A 250 9.53 73.56 4.77
CA GLY A 250 8.78 73.64 6.01
C GLY A 250 7.30 73.40 5.76
N ASP A 251 6.67 72.56 6.59
CA ASP A 251 5.33 72.83 7.09
C ASP A 251 5.06 72.05 8.38
N ARG A 252 4.18 72.62 9.19
CA ARG A 252 3.89 72.36 10.60
C ARG A 252 3.39 70.94 10.89
N GLY A 253 4.00 70.32 11.90
CA GLY A 253 3.49 69.09 12.53
C GLY A 253 4.26 68.76 13.80
N ASP A 254 3.79 69.29 14.91
CA ASP A 254 4.07 68.82 16.26
C ASP A 254 3.89 67.29 16.34
N GLY A 255 4.92 66.60 16.80
CA GLY A 255 5.01 65.15 16.74
C GLY A 255 6.46 64.73 16.53
N GLY A 256 7.20 64.59 17.63
CA GLY A 256 8.48 63.87 17.64
C GLY A 256 8.24 62.42 17.24
N GLY A 257 8.10 62.18 15.95
CA GLY A 257 7.86 60.87 15.36
C GLY A 257 9.09 60.02 15.61
N VAL A 258 8.93 59.08 16.54
CA VAL A 258 9.71 57.88 16.75
C VAL A 258 10.29 57.42 15.42
N VAL A 259 11.57 57.74 15.17
CA VAL A 259 12.31 57.17 14.04
C VAL A 259 12.63 55.74 14.43
N ILE A 260 11.63 54.86 14.26
CA ILE A 260 11.81 53.42 14.24
C ILE A 260 12.94 53.17 13.23
N ASN A 261 14.00 52.48 13.65
CA ASN A 261 15.09 52.15 12.75
C ASN A 261 14.63 51.04 11.79
N ASP A 262 13.75 51.42 10.85
CA ASP A 262 13.11 50.60 9.81
C ASP A 262 14.14 49.71 9.10
N LYS A 263 15.39 50.14 9.03
CA LYS A 263 16.48 49.39 8.38
C LYS A 263 16.68 48.01 9.00
N TYR A 264 16.72 47.87 10.32
CA TYR A 264 16.96 46.57 10.96
C TYR A 264 15.72 45.68 10.94
N VAL A 265 14.54 46.27 11.11
CA VAL A 265 13.24 45.58 10.98
C VAL A 265 13.04 45.07 9.54
N ASN A 266 13.37 45.89 8.55
CA ASN A 266 13.35 45.52 7.14
C ASN A 266 14.40 44.45 6.83
N THR A 267 15.58 44.51 7.47
CA THR A 267 16.59 43.46 7.33
C THR A 267 16.09 42.13 7.86
N LEU A 268 15.46 42.11 9.04
CA LEU A 268 14.86 40.90 9.61
C LEU A 268 13.73 40.36 8.71
N THR A 269 12.87 41.24 8.20
CA THR A 269 11.81 40.88 7.25
C THR A 269 12.40 40.28 5.97
N ASN A 270 13.49 40.85 5.45
CA ASN A 270 14.18 40.35 4.26
C ASN A 270 14.87 38.99 4.47
N VAL A 271 15.26 38.65 5.70
CA VAL A 271 15.74 37.32 6.07
C VAL A 271 14.59 36.31 6.01
N PHE A 272 13.44 36.64 6.61
CA PHE A 272 12.26 35.77 6.57
C PHE A 272 11.71 35.59 5.14
N LEU A 273 11.71 36.64 4.31
CA LEU A 273 11.36 36.54 2.90
C LEU A 273 12.35 35.65 2.12
N ALA A 274 13.66 35.78 2.37
CA ALA A 274 14.64 34.89 1.74
C ALA A 274 14.41 33.42 2.10
N VAL A 275 14.02 33.13 3.34
CA VAL A 275 13.66 31.77 3.76
C VAL A 275 12.38 31.31 3.06
N ALA A 276 11.37 32.17 2.94
CA ALA A 276 10.13 31.85 2.24
C ALA A 276 10.37 31.56 0.75
N ASP A 277 11.19 32.38 0.07
CA ASP A 277 11.57 32.18 -1.32
C ASP A 277 12.31 30.84 -1.52
N ILE A 278 13.25 30.51 -0.63
CA ILE A 278 13.97 29.22 -0.67
C ILE A 278 13.01 28.05 -0.45
N ILE A 279 12.06 28.17 0.49
CA ILE A 279 11.06 27.13 0.73
C ILE A 279 10.23 26.92 -0.55
N GLN A 280 9.73 27.99 -1.16
CA GLN A 280 8.89 27.91 -2.35
C GLN A 280 9.64 27.34 -3.57
N ASP A 281 10.90 27.72 -3.77
CA ASP A 281 11.74 27.24 -4.87
C ASP A 281 12.11 25.75 -4.74
N HIS A 282 12.40 25.30 -3.52
CA HIS A 282 12.94 23.96 -3.30
C HIS A 282 11.89 22.93 -2.86
N GLN A 283 10.70 23.35 -2.42
CA GLN A 283 9.63 22.44 -1.97
C GLN A 283 9.31 21.37 -3.01
N ARG A 284 8.96 21.78 -4.23
CA ARG A 284 8.60 20.86 -5.31
C ARG A 284 9.75 19.90 -5.65
N ASN A 285 10.97 20.43 -5.74
CA ASN A 285 12.14 19.61 -6.08
C ASN A 285 12.45 18.57 -5.00
N ILE A 286 12.25 18.91 -3.72
CA ILE A 286 12.50 17.97 -2.62
C ILE A 286 11.40 16.92 -2.54
N GLU A 287 10.14 17.31 -2.75
CA GLU A 287 8.99 16.40 -2.77
C GLU A 287 9.11 15.39 -3.93
N GLU A 288 9.50 15.84 -5.11
CA GLU A 288 9.71 14.97 -6.28
C GLU A 288 10.92 14.01 -6.10
N GLU A 289 12.03 14.48 -5.52
CA GLU A 289 13.30 13.73 -5.50
C GLU A 289 13.54 12.91 -4.22
N PHE A 290 13.10 13.42 -3.07
CA PHE A 290 13.31 12.80 -1.76
C PHE A 290 12.00 12.34 -1.10
N GLY A 291 10.86 12.76 -1.62
CA GLY A 291 9.55 12.46 -1.05
C GLY A 291 9.13 13.45 0.05
N PRO A 292 7.81 13.58 0.27
CA PRO A 292 7.23 14.63 1.12
C PRO A 292 7.64 14.55 2.59
N MET A 293 7.92 13.35 3.13
CA MET A 293 8.32 13.19 4.54
C MET A 293 9.71 13.77 4.82
N ASN A 294 10.59 13.77 3.81
CA ASN A 294 11.94 14.31 3.94
C ASN A 294 11.96 15.85 3.86
N PHE A 295 10.93 16.47 3.30
CA PHE A 295 10.79 17.93 3.30
C PHE A 295 10.62 18.50 4.71
N VAL A 296 9.97 17.77 5.63
CA VAL A 296 9.83 18.20 7.04
C VAL A 296 11.19 18.32 7.73
N MET A 297 12.14 17.44 7.43
CA MET A 297 13.51 17.55 7.94
C MET A 297 14.22 18.79 7.40
N VAL A 298 13.96 19.13 6.13
CA VAL A 298 14.51 20.33 5.50
C VAL A 298 13.94 21.58 6.14
N LEU A 299 12.62 21.62 6.35
CA LEU A 299 11.92 22.74 6.98
C LEU A 299 12.44 23.02 8.39
N ARG A 300 12.67 21.98 9.21
CA ARG A 300 13.29 22.11 10.54
C ARG A 300 14.71 22.68 10.46
N GLY A 301 15.48 22.26 9.46
CA GLY A 301 16.83 22.78 9.21
C GLY A 301 16.82 24.26 8.81
N LEU A 302 15.87 24.67 7.99
CA LEU A 302 15.65 26.07 7.59
C LEU A 302 15.20 26.93 8.76
N GLN A 303 14.27 26.45 9.59
CA GLN A 303 13.83 27.17 10.80
C GLN A 303 15.00 27.44 11.74
N ALA A 304 15.82 26.43 12.05
CA ALA A 304 16.98 26.60 12.92
C ALA A 304 18.01 27.63 12.38
N GLU A 305 18.15 27.72 11.06
CA GLU A 305 19.00 28.72 10.42
C GLU A 305 18.35 30.11 10.44
N ALA A 306 17.05 30.21 10.17
CA ALA A 306 16.29 31.46 10.28
C ALA A 306 16.40 32.04 11.70
N ASP A 307 16.29 31.21 12.74
CA ASP A 307 16.46 31.59 14.14
C ASP A 307 17.88 32.11 14.40
N THR A 308 18.89 31.40 13.88
CA THR A 308 20.30 31.81 14.00
C THR A 308 20.55 33.19 13.38
N GLN A 309 19.99 33.43 12.19
CA GLN A 309 20.13 34.72 11.49
C GLN A 309 19.30 35.82 12.17
N ALA A 310 18.10 35.52 12.66
CA ALA A 310 17.28 36.46 13.42
C ALA A 310 17.98 36.89 14.71
N ILE A 311 18.57 35.95 15.46
CA ILE A 311 19.39 36.24 16.65
C ILE A 311 20.59 37.12 16.29
N SER A 312 21.24 36.89 15.15
CA SER A 312 22.35 37.73 14.66
C SER A 312 21.91 39.18 14.41
N VAL A 313 20.76 39.38 13.78
CA VAL A 313 20.17 40.72 13.54
C VAL A 313 19.79 41.37 14.87
N ILE A 314 19.10 40.66 15.76
CA ILE A 314 18.69 41.16 17.09
C ILE A 314 19.90 41.54 17.95
N ASN A 315 20.97 40.75 17.94
CA ASN A 315 22.20 41.07 18.64
C ASN A 315 22.84 42.37 18.14
N ARG A 316 22.74 42.66 16.84
CA ARG A 316 23.23 43.93 16.28
C ARG A 316 22.36 45.12 16.70
N ILE A 317 21.05 44.94 16.77
CA ILE A 317 20.13 45.95 17.34
C ILE A 317 20.51 46.23 18.80
N ARG A 318 20.72 45.17 19.61
CA ARG A 318 21.17 45.30 21.00
C ARG A 318 22.49 46.06 21.13
N VAL A 319 23.47 45.78 20.27
CA VAL A 319 24.75 46.52 20.28
C VAL A 319 24.56 47.98 19.89
N SER A 320 23.73 48.28 18.89
CA SER A 320 23.43 49.66 18.46
C SER A 320 22.71 50.47 19.55
N ARG A 321 21.86 49.81 20.35
CA ARG A 321 21.08 50.41 21.45
C ARG A 321 21.75 50.25 22.82
N LYS A 322 22.98 49.73 22.90
CA LYS A 322 23.69 49.43 24.17
C LYS A 322 23.81 50.64 25.09
N ARG A 323 23.90 51.86 24.54
CA ARG A 323 23.92 53.10 25.32
C ARG A 323 22.58 53.35 26.02
N ILE A 324 21.48 53.28 25.26
CA ILE A 324 20.11 53.47 25.75
C ILE A 324 19.70 52.35 26.72
N MET A 325 20.14 51.12 26.46
CA MET A 325 19.89 49.98 27.37
C MET A 325 20.68 50.11 28.68
N LYS A 326 21.90 50.64 28.65
CA LYS A 326 22.69 50.91 29.86
C LYS A 326 22.07 52.04 30.70
N ASP A 327 21.49 53.03 30.05
CA ASP A 327 20.70 54.08 30.72
C ASP A 327 19.43 53.49 31.37
N PHE A 328 18.85 52.43 30.79
CA PHE A 328 17.74 51.65 31.36
C PHE A 328 18.13 50.89 32.64
N GLU A 329 19.30 50.24 32.65
CA GLU A 329 19.82 49.49 33.80
C GLU A 329 20.18 50.42 34.97
N ASN A 330 20.83 51.55 34.71
CA ASN A 330 21.19 52.53 35.74
C ASN A 330 19.95 53.21 36.36
N THR A 331 18.88 53.42 35.58
CA THR A 331 17.62 53.99 36.08
C THR A 331 16.94 53.05 37.11
N GLY A 332 17.13 51.72 37.00
CA GLY A 332 16.54 50.75 37.91
C GLY A 332 17.18 50.73 39.31
N ASP A 333 18.45 51.12 39.41
CA ASP A 333 19.23 51.16 40.67
C ASP A 333 19.09 52.51 41.42
N GLU A 334 18.73 53.60 40.73
CA GLU A 334 18.66 54.97 41.30
C GLU A 334 17.26 55.38 41.83
N VAL A 335 16.27 54.47 41.88
CA VAL A 335 14.86 54.77 42.23
C VAL A 335 14.62 55.11 43.72
N MET A 336 15.65 55.41 44.51
CA MET A 336 15.49 55.70 45.95
C MET A 336 15.62 57.17 46.36
N GLU A 337 16.00 58.12 45.50
CA GLU A 337 16.05 59.54 45.88
C GLU A 337 15.74 60.46 44.68
N ASP A 338 14.76 61.35 44.87
CA ASP A 338 14.38 62.52 44.07
C ASP A 338 13.46 62.39 42.83
N ALA A 339 12.35 63.14 42.92
CA ALA A 339 11.30 63.34 41.92
C ALA A 339 11.74 64.16 40.67
N THR A 340 13.03 64.45 40.52
CA THR A 340 13.61 65.25 39.42
C THR A 340 14.07 64.39 38.23
N ILE A 341 14.02 63.06 38.36
CA ILE A 341 14.46 62.09 37.33
C ILE A 341 13.42 61.90 36.21
N LEU A 342 12.16 62.27 36.44
CA LEU A 342 11.10 62.24 35.42
C LEU A 342 11.36 63.17 34.22
N THR A 343 12.24 64.16 34.36
CA THR A 343 12.62 65.10 33.30
C THR A 343 13.95 64.76 32.61
N SER A 344 14.73 63.81 33.12
CA SER A 344 16.02 63.39 32.51
C SER A 344 15.90 62.12 31.66
N ILE A 345 14.78 61.40 31.79
CA ILE A 345 14.49 60.22 31.00
C ILE A 345 13.75 60.65 29.74
N ASP A 346 14.40 60.52 28.59
CA ASP A 346 13.74 60.69 27.29
C ASP A 346 12.79 59.49 27.03
N LEU A 347 11.59 59.57 27.62
CA LEU A 347 10.52 58.57 27.52
C LEU A 347 10.23 58.20 26.05
N GLY A 348 10.36 59.15 25.13
CA GLY A 348 10.18 58.91 23.69
C GLY A 348 11.21 57.95 23.09
N GLN A 349 12.46 57.95 23.58
CA GLN A 349 13.47 56.97 23.15
C GLN A 349 13.25 55.59 23.75
N LYS A 350 12.64 55.51 24.94
CA LYS A 350 12.27 54.25 25.58
C LYS A 350 11.07 53.62 24.85
N ASP A 351 10.03 54.41 24.59
CA ASP A 351 8.86 53.98 23.81
C ASP A 351 9.27 53.56 22.38
N ALA A 352 10.22 54.27 21.75
CA ALA A 352 10.78 53.87 20.47
C ALA A 352 11.41 52.47 20.46
N VAL A 353 12.13 52.10 21.53
CA VAL A 353 12.74 50.77 21.65
C VAL A 353 11.68 49.70 21.93
N ILE A 354 10.66 50.02 22.72
CA ILE A 354 9.53 49.12 22.98
C ILE A 354 8.73 48.88 21.70
N ASP A 355 8.47 49.92 20.91
CA ASP A 355 7.81 49.82 19.60
C ASP A 355 8.66 48.99 18.62
N GLU A 356 9.97 49.21 18.56
CA GLU A 356 10.90 48.39 17.77
C GLU A 356 10.85 46.91 18.18
N MET A 357 10.86 46.62 19.49
CA MET A 357 10.75 45.25 20.00
C MET A 357 9.38 44.64 19.68
N CYS A 358 8.30 45.40 19.82
CA CYS A 358 6.95 44.95 19.50
C CYS A 358 6.83 44.56 18.02
N ILE A 359 7.39 45.38 17.11
CA ILE A 359 7.41 45.07 15.68
C ILE A 359 8.26 43.84 15.39
N ILE A 360 9.43 43.69 16.00
CA ILE A 360 10.28 42.51 15.84
C ILE A 360 9.57 41.25 16.32
N THR A 361 8.95 41.27 17.50
CA THR A 361 8.15 40.16 18.03
C THR A 361 6.98 39.84 17.10
N GLN A 362 6.28 40.86 16.59
CA GLN A 362 5.21 40.67 15.61
C GLN A 362 5.72 39.96 14.35
N ARG A 363 6.89 40.34 13.81
CA ARG A 363 7.48 39.71 12.62
C ARG A 363 7.94 38.27 12.88
N CYS A 364 8.52 37.98 14.04
CA CYS A 364 8.88 36.63 14.44
C CYS A 364 7.64 35.73 14.53
N ASN A 365 6.56 36.19 15.18
CA ASN A 365 5.31 35.43 15.28
C ASN A 365 4.67 35.20 13.91
N GLN A 366 4.72 36.19 13.01
CA GLN A 366 4.24 36.03 11.63
C GLN A 366 5.01 34.94 10.87
N PHE A 367 6.33 34.92 11.02
CA PHE A 367 7.17 33.90 10.39
C PHE A 367 6.93 32.50 10.99
N GLU A 368 6.78 32.39 12.31
CA GLU A 368 6.44 31.14 12.98
C GLU A 368 5.08 30.60 12.48
N HIS A 369 4.06 31.45 12.40
CA HIS A 369 2.77 31.06 11.82
C HIS A 369 2.88 30.59 10.36
N TYR A 370 3.71 31.26 9.55
CA TYR A 370 3.99 30.84 8.18
C TYR A 370 4.61 29.43 8.14
N ILE A 371 5.68 29.18 8.89
CA ILE A 371 6.32 27.86 8.94
C ILE A 371 5.36 26.76 9.42
N HIS A 372 4.54 27.04 10.44
CA HIS A 372 3.52 26.11 10.91
C HIS A 372 2.41 25.85 9.89
N SER A 373 2.05 26.83 9.06
CA SER A 373 1.08 26.66 7.99
C SER A 373 1.61 25.75 6.89
N VAL A 374 2.86 25.96 6.47
CA VAL A 374 3.56 25.13 5.48
C VAL A 374 3.75 23.71 6.02
N SER A 375 4.17 23.57 7.28
CA SER A 375 4.33 22.27 7.92
C SER A 375 3.01 21.48 7.93
N ARG A 376 1.90 22.14 8.29
CA ARG A 376 0.58 21.51 8.31
C ARG A 376 0.09 21.11 6.93
N GLN A 377 0.37 21.91 5.91
CA GLN A 377 0.03 21.58 4.53
C GLN A 377 0.74 20.30 4.09
N VAL A 378 2.06 20.21 4.31
CA VAL A 378 2.87 19.04 3.93
C VAL A 378 2.40 17.79 4.68
N VAL A 379 2.08 17.90 5.98
CA VAL A 379 1.55 16.78 6.78
C VAL A 379 0.15 16.35 6.33
N ALA A 380 -0.69 17.30 5.91
CA ALA A 380 -2.02 16.99 5.37
C ALA A 380 -1.93 16.28 4.01
N GLU A 381 -1.01 16.70 3.14
CA GLU A 381 -0.74 16.05 1.85
C GLU A 381 -0.19 14.62 2.05
N LEU A 382 0.72 14.43 3.01
CA LEU A 382 1.19 13.10 3.44
C LEU A 382 0.03 12.19 3.90
N SER A 383 -0.85 12.71 4.75
CA SER A 383 -2.00 11.95 5.26
C SER A 383 -2.98 11.57 4.14
N SER A 384 -3.10 12.42 3.11
CA SER A 384 -3.92 12.12 1.93
C SER A 384 -3.29 11.10 0.99
N GLU A 385 -1.96 11.09 0.84
CA GLU A 385 -1.26 10.09 0.03
C GLU A 385 -1.26 8.70 0.67
N ASP A 386 -1.10 8.62 2.00
CA ASP A 386 -1.21 7.37 2.74
C ASP A 386 -2.63 6.78 2.65
N HIS A 387 -3.67 7.63 2.71
CA HIS A 387 -5.03 7.19 2.43
C HIS A 387 -5.26 6.72 0.98
N LYS A 388 -4.59 7.32 -0.01
CA LYS A 388 -4.64 6.86 -1.41
C LYS A 388 -3.97 5.50 -1.60
N LYS A 389 -2.80 5.28 -0.98
CA LYS A 389 -2.11 3.98 -1.05
C LYS A 389 -2.92 2.86 -0.39
N LEU A 390 -3.59 3.15 0.73
CA LEU A 390 -4.50 2.19 1.37
C LEU A 390 -5.73 1.85 0.53
N ILE A 391 -6.21 2.78 -0.31
CA ILE A 391 -7.31 2.52 -1.25
C ILE A 391 -6.82 1.73 -2.47
N ASP A 392 -5.63 2.04 -3.00
CA ASP A 392 -5.04 1.36 -4.18
C ASP A 392 -4.58 -0.08 -3.85
N ASP A 393 -4.06 -0.33 -2.64
CA ASP A 393 -3.77 -1.68 -2.15
C ASP A 393 -5.06 -2.47 -1.82
N GLY A 394 -6.13 -1.78 -1.43
CA GLY A 394 -7.46 -2.36 -1.22
C GLY A 394 -8.12 -2.84 -2.51
N ASP A 395 -7.95 -2.11 -3.62
CA ASP A 395 -8.47 -2.49 -4.93
C ASP A 395 -7.64 -3.61 -5.59
N ARG A 396 -6.33 -3.71 -5.32
CA ARG A 396 -5.52 -4.86 -5.80
C ARG A 396 -5.77 -6.16 -5.04
N GLN A 397 -6.15 -6.11 -3.77
CA GLN A 397 -6.53 -7.30 -3.00
C GLN A 397 -8.00 -7.73 -3.20
N GLY A 398 -8.80 -6.91 -3.89
CA GLY A 398 -10.21 -7.16 -4.18
C GLY A 398 -10.49 -8.30 -5.17
N GLU A 399 -9.52 -8.66 -6.03
CA GLU A 399 -9.71 -9.72 -7.03
C GLU A 399 -9.13 -11.10 -6.63
N GLU A 400 -8.16 -11.17 -5.71
CA GLU A 400 -7.56 -12.45 -5.28
C GLU A 400 -8.06 -12.95 -3.90
N GLY A 401 -8.71 -12.10 -3.10
CA GLY A 401 -9.06 -12.42 -1.70
C GLY A 401 -10.30 -13.29 -1.47
N ARG A 402 -11.05 -13.71 -2.50
CA ARG A 402 -12.35 -14.40 -2.29
C ARG A 402 -12.23 -15.91 -1.98
N ASN A 403 -11.03 -16.51 -2.08
CA ASN A 403 -10.86 -17.97 -1.92
C ASN A 403 -10.04 -18.44 -0.70
N GLN A 404 -9.58 -17.56 0.19
CA GLN A 404 -8.84 -17.97 1.39
C GLN A 404 -9.40 -17.33 2.66
N ARG A 405 -10.65 -17.65 2.98
CA ARG A 405 -11.26 -17.33 4.28
C ARG A 405 -11.74 -18.59 5.00
N VAL A 406 -10.88 -19.59 5.14
CA VAL A 406 -11.01 -20.62 6.19
C VAL A 406 -9.60 -21.06 6.59
N LYS A 407 -9.32 -20.98 7.91
CA LYS A 407 -8.08 -21.37 8.62
C LYS A 407 -7.01 -20.28 8.75
N ASN A 408 -7.13 -19.48 9.81
CA ASN A 408 -6.16 -19.47 10.91
C ASN A 408 -6.55 -18.42 11.94
N LYS A 409 -7.24 -18.89 12.98
CA LYS A 409 -7.40 -18.17 14.25
C LYS A 409 -6.41 -18.84 15.19
N VAL A 410 -5.25 -18.23 15.41
CA VAL A 410 -4.31 -18.63 16.46
C VAL A 410 -3.84 -17.37 17.17
N ASP A 411 -3.95 -17.44 18.49
CA ASP A 411 -3.84 -16.39 19.48
C ASP A 411 -2.51 -15.63 19.43
N HIS A 412 -2.55 -14.32 19.70
CA HIS A 412 -1.38 -13.53 20.05
C HIS A 412 -1.53 -13.01 21.48
N ASN A 413 -0.69 -13.55 22.35
CA ASN A 413 -0.42 -13.07 23.69
C ASN A 413 0.82 -12.15 23.61
N PRO A 414 0.87 -10.96 24.23
CA PRO A 414 2.01 -10.07 24.13
C PRO A 414 3.10 -10.45 25.15
N THR A 415 4.28 -10.80 24.65
CA THR A 415 5.49 -11.00 25.46
C THR A 415 6.29 -9.70 25.56
N TYR A 416 6.61 -9.31 26.79
CA TYR A 416 7.62 -8.29 27.11
C TYR A 416 9.03 -8.89 26.99
N THR A 417 9.99 -8.09 26.51
CA THR A 417 11.44 -8.21 26.78
C THR A 417 11.96 -6.79 26.99
N GLU A 418 12.39 -6.41 28.19
CA GLU A 418 13.78 -6.53 28.69
C GLU A 418 14.83 -6.00 27.70
N ASP A 419 14.73 -4.71 27.34
CA ASP A 419 15.88 -3.79 27.30
C ASP A 419 15.35 -2.35 27.27
N GLY A 420 15.66 -1.59 28.33
CA GLY A 420 15.02 -0.33 28.67
C GLY A 420 15.37 0.85 27.76
N LEU A 421 14.68 0.97 26.63
CA LEU A 421 14.56 2.20 25.84
C LEU A 421 13.09 2.37 25.40
N ALA A 422 12.46 3.45 25.88
CA ALA A 422 11.08 3.78 25.54
C ALA A 422 10.98 4.12 24.05
N VAL A 423 10.35 3.23 23.28
CA VAL A 423 9.85 3.54 21.95
C VAL A 423 8.62 4.41 22.14
N ILE A 424 8.75 5.71 21.85
CA ILE A 424 7.64 6.65 21.80
C ILE A 424 6.81 6.30 20.55
N THR A 425 5.88 5.37 20.70
CA THR A 425 4.74 5.18 19.79
C THR A 425 3.51 5.74 20.50
N ASP A 426 3.41 7.07 20.53
CA ASP A 426 2.14 7.81 20.57
C ASP A 426 2.46 9.31 20.57
N LEU A 427 2.39 9.92 19.38
CA LEU A 427 2.45 11.39 19.21
C LEU A 427 1.10 11.97 18.81
N THR A 428 0.02 11.19 18.90
CA THR A 428 -1.35 11.66 18.65
C THR A 428 -2.02 12.31 19.88
N GLU A 429 -1.37 12.34 21.05
CA GLU A 429 -1.95 12.95 22.27
C GLU A 429 -1.31 14.27 22.73
N THR A 430 -0.43 14.89 21.95
CA THR A 430 0.17 16.21 22.30
C THR A 430 -0.29 17.37 21.43
N VAL A 431 -1.55 17.32 20.99
CA VAL A 431 -2.28 18.48 20.47
C VAL A 431 -3.64 18.56 21.17
N GLN A 432 -3.62 19.05 22.41
CA GLN A 432 -4.76 19.72 23.05
C GLN A 432 -4.25 20.81 23.99
#